data_AF-A0A376F6M4-F1
#
_entry.id   AF-A0A376F6M4-F1
#
_cell.length_a   1.000
_cell.length_b   1.000
_cell.length_c   1.000
_cell.angle_alpha   90.00
_cell.angle_beta   90.00
_cell.angle_gamma   90.00
#
_symmetry.space_group_name_H-M   'P 1'
#
loop_
_entity.id
_entity.type
_entity.pdbx_description
1 polymer ?
#
loop_
_entity_poly.entity_id
_entity_poly.type
_entity_poly.pdbx_seq_one_letter_code
_entity_poly.pdbx_strand_id
1 'polypeptide(L)' 'MQKLINSVQNYAWGSKTALTDLYGIANPNNLPMAELWMGAHPKSSSKN' A
#
# COMPACT_ATOMS: atom_id res chain seq x y z
N MET A 1 -13.86 16.11 5.86
CA MET A 1 -13.46 14.78 5.35
C MET A 1 -11.95 14.77 5.25
N GLN A 2 -11.28 13.71 5.72
CA GLN A 2 -9.82 13.59 5.68
C GLN A 2 -9.42 12.57 4.61
N LYS A 3 -8.41 12.89 3.78
CA LYS A 3 -7.84 11.95 2.82
C LYS A 3 -6.80 11.11 3.53
N LEU A 4 -6.91 9.78 3.45
CA LEU A 4 -5.96 8.89 4.11
C LEU A 4 -4.70 8.67 3.27
N ILE A 5 -3.55 8.76 3.94
CA ILE A 5 -2.27 8.26 3.45
C ILE A 5 -2.07 6.88 4.05
N ASN A 6 -2.19 5.88 3.19
CA ASN A 6 -2.26 4.47 3.55
C ASN A 6 -0.91 3.77 3.41
N SER A 7 -0.70 2.73 4.21
CA SER A 7 0.54 1.94 4.17
C SER A 7 0.41 0.79 3.18
N VAL A 8 1.46 0.54 2.40
CA VAL A 8 1.59 -0.66 1.57
C VAL A 8 2.54 -1.63 2.26
N GLN A 9 2.10 -2.86 2.51
CA GLN A 9 2.93 -3.92 3.08
C GLN A 9 3.61 -4.70 1.97
N ASN A 10 4.95 -4.72 1.99
CA ASN A 10 5.75 -5.33 0.92
C ASN A 10 6.09 -6.80 1.18
N TYR A 11 5.09 -7.62 1.50
CA TYR A 11 5.33 -9.04 1.78
C TYR A 11 5.72 -9.81 0.52
N ALA A 12 6.55 -10.84 0.68
CA ALA A 12 7.17 -11.57 -0.42
C ALA A 12 6.16 -12.21 -1.42
N TRP A 13 4.94 -12.50 -0.97
CA TRP A 13 3.87 -13.07 -1.78
C TRP A 13 3.04 -12.03 -2.54
N GLY A 14 3.30 -10.74 -2.33
CA GLY A 14 2.56 -9.65 -2.96
C GLY A 14 2.81 -9.52 -4.46
N SER A 15 1.83 -8.97 -5.17
CA SER A 15 1.97 -8.65 -6.59
C SER A 15 2.82 -7.40 -6.80
N LYS A 16 3.70 -7.40 -7.80
CA LYS A 16 4.56 -6.24 -8.11
C LYS A 16 3.86 -5.15 -8.92
N THR A 17 2.77 -5.49 -9.62
CA THR A 17 2.13 -4.57 -10.56
C THR A 17 0.66 -4.28 -10.26
N ALA A 18 -0.06 -5.17 -9.57
CA ALA A 18 -1.52 -5.04 -9.44
C ALA A 18 -2.00 -3.69 -8.91
N LEU A 19 -1.37 -3.14 -7.86
CA LEU A 19 -1.73 -1.82 -7.32
C LEU A 19 -1.30 -0.66 -8.23
N THR A 20 -0.24 -0.85 -9.01
CA THR A 20 0.19 0.12 -10.03
C THR A 20 -0.80 0.14 -11.19
N ASP A 21 -1.18 -1.03 -11.70
CA ASP A 21 -2.07 -1.16 -12.86
C ASP A 21 -3.49 -0.69 -12.55
N LEU A 22 -4.02 -1.01 -11.36
CA LEU A 22 -5.39 -0.68 -10.97
C LEU A 22 -5.56 0.75 -10.47
N TYR A 23 -4.57 1.27 -9.73
CA TYR A 23 -4.72 2.51 -8.97
C TYR A 23 -3.62 3.54 -9.24
N GLY A 24 -2.65 3.23 -10.12
CA GLY A 24 -1.54 4.12 -10.41
C GLY A 24 -0.55 4.29 -9.25
N ILE A 25 -0.52 3.36 -8.29
CA ILE A 25 0.43 3.43 -7.17
C ILE A 25 1.85 3.20 -7.68
N ALA A 26 2.73 4.18 -7.48
CA ALA A 26 4.11 4.11 -7.95
C ALA A 26 4.91 3.02 -7.22
N ASN A 27 5.59 2.18 -8.00
CA ASN A 27 6.48 1.13 -7.47
C ASN A 27 7.85 1.16 -8.18
N PRO A 28 8.63 2.25 -8.05
CA PRO A 28 9.89 2.43 -8.79
C PRO A 28 10.94 1.36 -8.45
N ASN A 29 10.86 0.79 -7.24
CA ASN A 29 11.79 -0.22 -6.75
C ASN A 29 11.35 -1.66 -7.06
N ASN A 30 10.23 -1.84 -7.77
CA ASN A 30 9.68 -3.15 -8.16
C ASN A 30 9.51 -4.13 -6.97
N LEU A 31 9.06 -3.60 -5.83
CA LEU A 31 8.80 -4.38 -4.62
C LEU A 31 7.47 -5.12 -4.73
N PRO A 32 7.31 -6.32 -4.13
CA PRO A 32 6.02 -6.97 -4.07
C PRO A 32 5.09 -6.14 -3.16
N MET A 33 3.89 -5.81 -3.62
CA MET A 33 2.88 -5.05 -2.86
C MET A 33 1.72 -5.99 -2.52
N ALA A 34 1.69 -6.45 -1.27
CA ALA A 34 0.78 -7.49 -0.83
C ALA A 34 -0.54 -6.94 -0.32
N GLU A 35 -0.48 -5.89 0.50
CA GLU A 35 -1.65 -5.35 1.19
C GLU A 35 -1.59 -3.82 1.22
N LEU A 36 -2.72 -3.17 0.96
CA LEU A 36 -2.92 -1.72 1.16
C LEU A 36 -3.79 -1.52 2.40
N TRP A 37 -3.20 -1.00 3.47
CA TRP A 37 -3.88 -0.87 4.76
C TRP A 37 -4.53 0.49 4.92
N MET A 38 -5.83 0.46 5.21
CA MET A 38 -6.67 1.62 5.49
C MET A 38 -7.26 1.49 6.89
N GLY A 39 -6.68 2.18 7.87
CA GLY A 39 -7.20 2.13 9.24
C GLY A 39 -6.16 2.52 10.29
N ALA A 40 -6.44 2.18 11.54
CA ALA A 40 -5.64 2.58 12.70
C ALA A 40 -4.89 1.41 13.35
N HIS A 41 -4.43 0.44 12.56
CA HIS A 41 -3.70 -0.71 13.10
C HIS A 41 -2.39 -0.25 13.77
N PRO A 42 -2.09 -0.65 15.02
CA PRO A 42 -1.00 -0.06 15.81
C PRO A 42 0.39 -0.22 15.18
N LYS A 43 0.60 -1.28 14.39
CA LYS A 43 1.87 -1.50 13.68
C LYS A 43 2.06 -0.63 12.44
N SER A 44 0.98 -0.10 11.84
CA SER A 44 1.04 0.67 10.60
C SER A 44 -0.27 1.43 10.38
N SER A 45 -0.48 2.48 11.16
CA SER A 45 -1.68 3.32 11.06
C SER A 45 -1.62 4.18 9.80
N SER A 46 -2.76 4.34 9.12
CA SER A 46 -2.97 5.38 8.11
C SER A 46 -2.83 6.76 8.76
N LYS A 47 -2.43 7.74 7.95
CA LYS A 47 -2.26 9.15 8.33
C LYS A 47 -3.24 10.04 7.57
N ASN A 48 -3.37 11.28 8.03
CA ASN A 48 -4.19 12.32 7.41
C ASN A 48 -3.30 13.35 6.72
#